data_AF-A0A2N9AID8-F1
#
_entry.id   AF-A0A2N9AID8-F1
#
_cell.length_a   1.000
_cell.length_b   1.000
_cell.length_c   1.000
_cell.angle_alpha   90.00
_cell.angle_beta   90.00
_cell.angle_gamma   90.00
#
_symmetry.space_group_name_H-M   'P 1'
#
loop_
_entity.id
_entity.type
_entity.pdbx_description
1 polymer ?
#
loop_
_entity_poly.entity_id
_entity_poly.type
_entity_poly.pdbx_seq_one_letter_code
_entity_poly.pdbx_strand_id
1 'polypeptide(L)'
;MPSYPIRPTFPIDVRSPSGSVRVGRQGTAVTLDVVGGGGTDGQVTAGQFFAALEALRPGASAIVQDAVPSDPGDAVNRAYRTTAFITPDCALLAFVRDTLNLNVVQISDLLTAAALQPK
;
A
#
# COMPACT_ATOMS: atom_id res chain seq x y z
N MET A 1 24.86 41.82 -36.16
CA MET A 1 24.79 41.17 -34.84
C MET A 1 23.67 40.14 -34.88
N PRO A 2 23.91 38.84 -34.64
CA PRO A 2 22.83 37.86 -34.60
C PRO A 2 22.07 38.01 -33.26
N SER A 3 20.76 38.23 -33.30
CA SER A 3 19.91 38.18 -32.11
C SER A 3 19.62 36.71 -31.78
N TYR A 4 19.89 36.31 -30.55
CA TYR A 4 19.44 35.02 -30.04
C TYR A 4 18.06 35.23 -29.41
N PRO A 5 17.03 34.45 -29.78
CA PRO A 5 15.76 34.52 -29.09
C PRO A 5 15.95 34.01 -27.66
N ILE A 6 15.60 34.85 -26.67
CA ILE A 6 15.50 34.45 -25.27
C ILE A 6 14.37 33.42 -25.21
N ARG A 7 14.72 32.13 -25.08
CA ARG A 7 13.74 31.12 -24.69
C ARG A 7 13.30 31.48 -23.27
N PRO A 8 12.01 31.67 -22.99
CA PRO A 8 11.55 31.82 -21.62
C PRO A 8 11.82 30.48 -20.93
N THR A 9 12.91 30.42 -20.16
CA THR A 9 13.16 29.32 -19.23
C THR A 9 12.16 29.53 -18.11
N PHE A 10 10.98 28.92 -18.23
CA PHE A 10 10.10 28.77 -17.08
C PHE A 10 10.92 28.07 -15.99
N PRO A 11 11.06 28.65 -14.79
CA PRO A 11 11.67 27.93 -13.69
C PRO A 11 10.78 26.72 -13.41
N ILE A 12 11.26 25.53 -13.76
CA ILE A 12 10.66 24.29 -13.27
C ILE A 12 10.97 24.29 -11.78
N ASP A 13 9.98 24.65 -10.97
CA ASP A 13 10.08 24.60 -9.51
C ASP A 13 10.18 23.13 -9.12
N VAL A 14 11.41 22.59 -9.02
CA VAL A 14 11.68 21.20 -8.62
C VAL A 14 11.56 21.05 -7.10
N ARG A 15 10.56 21.69 -6.48
CA ARG A 15 10.09 21.29 -5.16
C ARG A 15 9.37 19.98 -5.35
N SER A 16 10.11 18.88 -5.35
CA SER A 16 9.51 17.55 -5.20
C SER A 16 8.88 17.50 -3.81
N PRO A 17 7.53 17.46 -3.65
CA PRO A 17 7.02 16.53 -2.66
C PRO A 17 7.56 15.18 -3.12
N SER A 18 8.36 14.54 -2.26
CA SER A 18 8.95 13.20 -2.45
C SER A 18 8.22 12.44 -3.56
N GLY A 19 8.90 12.24 -4.70
CA GLY A 19 8.36 11.92 -6.03
C GLY A 19 9.38 11.11 -6.83
N SER A 20 9.11 9.86 -7.21
CA SER A 20 9.94 9.11 -8.16
C SER A 20 9.26 9.04 -9.53
N VAL A 21 9.89 9.55 -10.58
CA VAL A 21 9.35 9.45 -11.94
C VAL A 21 9.84 8.15 -12.57
N ARG A 22 8.91 7.26 -12.95
CA ARG A 22 9.21 6.07 -13.75
C ARG A 22 8.99 6.42 -15.21
N VAL A 23 10.02 6.20 -16.02
CA VAL A 23 9.96 6.42 -17.47
C VAL A 23 9.87 5.06 -18.15
N GLY A 24 8.75 4.82 -18.83
CA GLY A 24 8.50 3.62 -19.61
C GLY A 24 8.49 3.91 -21.11
N ARG A 25 8.57 2.86 -21.91
CA ARG A 25 8.36 2.94 -23.36
C ARG A 25 7.37 1.87 -23.78
N GLN A 26 6.26 2.28 -24.38
CA GLN A 26 5.27 1.38 -24.95
C GLN A 26 5.26 1.58 -26.47
N GLY A 27 5.96 0.69 -27.18
CA GLY A 27 6.19 0.82 -28.62
C GLY A 27 7.02 2.08 -28.96
N THR A 28 6.47 2.97 -29.79
CA THR A 28 7.11 4.25 -30.13
C THR A 28 6.80 5.36 -29.13
N ALA A 29 5.84 5.17 -28.23
CA ALA A 29 5.46 6.15 -27.23
C ALA A 29 6.32 6.04 -25.96
N VAL A 30 6.71 7.19 -25.41
CA VAL A 30 7.33 7.31 -24.09
C VAL A 30 6.23 7.61 -23.09
N THR A 31 6.14 6.81 -22.03
CA THR A 31 5.20 7.02 -20.94
C THR A 31 5.95 7.58 -19.74
N LEU A 32 5.41 8.65 -19.15
CA LEU A 32 5.95 9.30 -17.96
C LEU A 32 4.96 9.06 -16.83
N ASP A 33 5.36 8.24 -15.86
CA ASP A 33 4.57 7.96 -14.67
C ASP A 33 5.19 8.71 -13.49
N VAL A 34 4.48 9.70 -12.97
CA VAL A 34 4.91 10.48 -11.82
C VAL A 34 4.41 9.75 -10.57
N VAL A 35 5.24 8.86 -10.04
CA VAL A 35 4.95 8.19 -8.77
C VAL A 35 5.27 9.20 -7.67
N GLY A 36 4.26 9.62 -6.90
CA GLY A 36 4.50 10.25 -5.60
C GLY A 36 5.46 9.34 -4.83
N GLY A 37 6.63 9.87 -4.52
CA GLY A 37 7.79 9.15 -4.05
C GLY A 37 7.59 8.73 -2.61
N GLY A 38 6.90 7.62 -2.46
CA GLY A 38 7.36 6.58 -1.58
C GLY A 38 8.09 5.55 -2.43
N GLY A 39 9.43 5.53 -2.31
CA GLY A 39 10.21 4.32 -2.59
C GLY A 39 9.82 3.11 -1.72
N THR A 40 8.69 3.18 -1.00
CA THR A 40 8.05 2.16 -0.14
C THR A 40 6.52 2.34 -0.07
N ASP A 41 5.86 3.03 -1.03
CA ASP A 41 4.45 3.49 -0.92
C ASP A 41 3.36 2.47 -1.31
N GLY A 42 3.73 1.21 -1.56
CA GLY A 42 2.75 0.16 -1.91
C GLY A 42 2.60 -0.96 -0.86
N GLN A 43 3.43 -0.97 0.19
CA GLN A 43 3.47 -2.08 1.14
C GLN A 43 2.84 -1.66 2.46
N VAL A 44 1.62 -2.12 2.71
CA VAL A 44 0.93 -1.98 4.00
C VAL A 44 1.61 -2.92 4.99
N THR A 45 2.14 -2.40 6.10
CA THR A 45 2.68 -3.25 7.16
C THR A 45 1.56 -3.93 7.94
N ALA A 46 1.84 -5.06 8.59
CA ALA A 46 0.86 -5.71 9.46
C ALA A 46 0.34 -4.75 10.57
N GLY A 47 1.22 -3.92 11.12
CA GLY A 47 0.85 -2.91 12.12
C GLY A 47 -0.13 -1.86 11.57
N GLN A 48 0.15 -1.31 10.38
CA GLN A 48 -0.75 -0.35 9.71
C GLN A 48 -2.11 -0.98 9.40
N PHE A 49 -2.12 -2.23 8.95
CA PHE A 49 -3.34 -2.98 8.67
C PHE A 49 -4.20 -3.20 9.92
N PHE A 50 -3.60 -3.70 11.01
CA PHE A 50 -4.34 -3.93 12.25
C PHE A 50 -4.80 -2.63 12.91
N ALA A 51 -4.04 -1.54 12.79
CA ALA A 51 -4.47 -0.21 13.24
C ALA A 51 -5.68 0.29 12.44
N ALA A 52 -5.66 0.16 11.11
CA ALA A 52 -6.80 0.52 10.27
C ALA A 52 -8.02 -0.39 10.53
N LEU A 53 -7.79 -1.68 10.78
CA LEU A 53 -8.84 -2.63 11.12
C LEU A 53 -9.51 -2.27 12.46
N GLU A 54 -8.74 -1.88 13.46
CA GLU A 54 -9.23 -1.45 14.75
C GLU A 54 -10.02 -0.13 14.66
N ALA A 55 -9.57 0.79 13.80
CA ALA A 55 -10.30 2.04 13.51
C ALA A 55 -11.64 1.79 12.80
N LEU A 56 -11.71 0.80 11.91
CA LEU A 56 -12.93 0.42 11.22
C LEU A 56 -13.91 -0.31 12.15
N ARG A 57 -13.38 -1.24 12.97
CA ARG A 57 -14.17 -2.05 13.88
C ARG A 57 -13.38 -2.33 15.17
N PRO A 58 -13.66 -1.61 16.25
CA PRO A 58 -13.02 -1.86 17.54
C PRO A 58 -13.20 -3.32 17.98
N GLY A 59 -12.11 -3.96 18.41
CA GLY A 59 -12.05 -5.37 18.82
C GLY A 59 -11.88 -6.37 17.67
N ALA A 60 -11.83 -5.93 16.40
CA ALA A 60 -11.64 -6.84 15.27
C ALA A 60 -10.27 -7.54 15.30
N SER A 61 -9.24 -6.86 15.79
CA SER A 61 -7.91 -7.45 15.99
C SER A 61 -7.93 -8.65 16.94
N ALA A 62 -8.66 -8.53 18.06
CA ALA A 62 -8.82 -9.60 19.05
C ALA A 62 -9.62 -10.79 18.50
N ILE A 63 -10.70 -10.53 17.74
CA ILE A 63 -11.49 -11.58 17.09
C ILE A 63 -10.63 -12.36 16.09
N VAL A 64 -9.82 -11.65 15.28
CA VAL A 64 -8.89 -12.30 14.35
C VAL A 64 -7.88 -13.15 15.11
N GLN A 65 -7.31 -12.63 16.20
CA GLN A 65 -6.34 -13.34 17.02
C GLN A 65 -6.92 -14.61 17.64
N ASP A 66 -8.14 -14.56 18.19
CA ASP A 66 -8.83 -15.71 18.80
C ASP A 66 -9.19 -16.78 17.77
N ALA A 67 -9.41 -16.38 16.50
CA ALA A 67 -9.72 -17.30 15.42
C ALA A 67 -8.47 -17.99 14.82
N VAL A 68 -7.24 -17.51 15.11
CA VAL A 68 -6.02 -18.12 14.56
C VAL A 68 -5.84 -19.53 15.12
N PRO A 69 -5.67 -20.56 14.26
CA PRO A 69 -5.37 -21.91 14.72
C PRO A 69 -4.12 -21.95 15.60
N SER A 70 -4.11 -22.72 16.68
CA SER A 70 -2.96 -22.81 17.58
C SER A 70 -1.80 -23.66 17.05
N ASP A 71 -2.05 -24.49 16.04
CA ASP A 71 -1.05 -25.36 15.42
C ASP A 71 0.01 -24.54 14.65
N PRO A 72 1.30 -24.62 15.02
CA PRO A 72 2.38 -23.92 14.32
C PRO A 72 2.66 -24.46 12.91
N GLY A 73 2.16 -25.64 12.56
CA GLY A 73 2.22 -26.20 11.19
C GLY A 73 1.22 -25.54 10.24
N ASP A 74 0.16 -24.92 10.77
CA ASP A 74 -0.89 -24.30 9.98
C ASP A 74 -0.36 -23.10 9.17
N ALA A 75 -0.79 -23.00 7.91
CA ALA A 75 -0.39 -21.89 7.04
C ALA A 75 -0.89 -20.54 7.55
N VAL A 76 -2.06 -20.49 8.19
CA VAL A 76 -2.66 -19.28 8.78
C VAL A 76 -1.88 -18.84 10.00
N ASN A 77 -1.54 -19.76 10.92
CA ASN A 77 -0.74 -19.42 12.10
C ASN A 77 0.65 -18.87 11.69
N ARG A 78 1.30 -19.53 10.74
CA ARG A 78 2.59 -19.05 10.21
C ARG A 78 2.45 -17.69 9.52
N ALA A 79 1.43 -17.48 8.69
CA ALA A 79 1.17 -16.18 8.08
C ALA A 79 0.94 -15.10 9.15
N TYR A 80 0.06 -15.36 10.12
CA TYR A 80 -0.23 -14.42 11.21
C TYR A 80 1.03 -14.01 11.99
N ARG A 81 1.95 -14.93 12.25
CA ARG A 81 3.17 -14.66 13.02
C ARG A 81 4.32 -14.06 12.22
N THR A 82 4.43 -14.36 10.93
CA THR A 82 5.63 -14.02 10.13
C THR A 82 5.39 -12.97 9.07
N THR A 83 4.13 -12.64 8.76
CA THR A 83 3.81 -11.66 7.73
C THR A 83 4.18 -10.25 8.19
N ALA A 84 5.22 -9.69 7.58
CA ALA A 84 5.63 -8.30 7.80
C ALA A 84 4.81 -7.31 6.95
N PHE A 85 4.40 -7.72 5.75
CA PHE A 85 3.69 -6.89 4.78
C PHE A 85 2.43 -7.58 4.27
N ILE A 86 1.32 -6.84 4.26
CA ILE A 86 0.03 -7.28 3.77
C ILE A 86 -0.06 -6.97 2.28
N THR A 87 -0.34 -7.99 1.48
CA THR A 87 -0.62 -7.90 0.05
C THR A 87 -2.04 -8.39 -0.23
N PRO A 88 -2.68 -7.96 -1.34
CA PRO A 88 -4.05 -8.37 -1.69
C PRO A 88 -4.26 -9.90 -1.74
N ASP A 89 -3.22 -10.66 -2.04
CA ASP A 89 -3.28 -12.13 -2.18
C ASP A 89 -2.67 -12.90 -0.99
N CYS A 90 -2.36 -12.25 0.13
CA CYS A 90 -1.75 -12.96 1.26
C CYS A 90 -2.78 -13.81 2.04
N ALA A 91 -2.33 -14.96 2.55
CA ALA A 91 -3.17 -15.88 3.32
C ALA A 91 -3.78 -15.22 4.58
N LEU A 92 -3.06 -14.27 5.18
CA LEU A 92 -3.54 -13.52 6.33
C LEU A 92 -4.72 -12.61 5.98
N LEU A 93 -4.69 -11.93 4.83
CA LEU A 93 -5.79 -11.08 4.38
C LEU A 93 -7.03 -11.90 4.05
N ALA A 94 -6.86 -13.03 3.36
CA ALA A 94 -7.95 -13.97 3.08
C ALA A 94 -8.59 -14.49 4.38
N PHE A 95 -7.76 -14.85 5.37
CA PHE A 95 -8.24 -15.28 6.67
C PHE A 95 -9.02 -14.17 7.42
N VAL A 96 -8.50 -12.95 7.46
CA VAL A 96 -9.18 -11.81 8.11
C VAL A 96 -10.50 -11.50 7.42
N ARG A 97 -10.54 -11.54 6.09
CA ARG A 97 -11.76 -11.37 5.30
C ARG A 97 -12.82 -12.38 5.71
N ASP A 98 -12.46 -13.66 5.72
CA ASP A 98 -13.40 -14.75 5.97
C ASP A 98 -13.86 -14.75 7.44
N THR A 99 -12.95 -14.44 8.38
CA THR A 99 -13.23 -14.35 9.82
C THR A 99 -14.19 -13.20 10.17
N LEU A 100 -14.02 -12.06 9.51
CA LEU A 100 -14.82 -10.86 9.77
C LEU A 100 -15.98 -10.68 8.78
N ASN A 101 -16.12 -11.61 7.83
CA ASN A 101 -17.10 -11.60 6.75
C ASN A 101 -17.08 -10.26 5.96
N LEU A 102 -15.87 -9.79 5.61
CA LEU A 102 -15.65 -8.54 4.88
C LEU A 102 -15.88 -8.73 3.38
N ASN A 103 -16.50 -7.74 2.74
CA ASN A 103 -16.63 -7.71 1.28
C ASN A 103 -15.34 -7.18 0.61
N VAL A 104 -15.13 -7.51 -0.67
CA VAL A 104 -13.99 -7.07 -1.50
C VAL A 104 -13.83 -5.55 -1.49
N VAL A 105 -14.94 -4.80 -1.53
CA VAL A 105 -14.92 -3.32 -1.44
C VAL A 105 -14.35 -2.87 -0.10
N GLN A 106 -14.81 -3.45 1.01
CA GLN A 106 -14.35 -3.09 2.35
C GLN A 106 -12.87 -3.41 2.56
N ILE A 107 -12.35 -4.47 1.93
CA ILE A 107 -10.92 -4.80 1.96
C ILE A 107 -10.12 -3.76 1.18
N SER A 108 -10.58 -3.37 -0.01
CA SER A 108 -9.92 -2.34 -0.82
C SER A 108 -9.86 -1.01 -0.06
N ASP A 109 -10.97 -0.62 0.58
CA ASP A 109 -11.05 0.59 1.40
C ASP A 109 -10.13 0.48 2.62
N LEU A 110 -10.06 -0.69 3.27
CA LEU A 110 -9.21 -0.92 4.42
C LEU A 110 -7.72 -0.92 4.07
N LEU A 111 -7.32 -1.50 2.94
CA LEU A 111 -5.94 -1.44 2.45
C LEU A 111 -5.54 -0.01 2.11
N THR A 112 -6.46 0.76 1.52
CA THR A 112 -6.26 2.19 1.25
C THR A 112 -6.12 2.98 2.55
N ALA A 113 -7.00 2.73 3.53
CA ALA A 113 -6.95 3.38 4.85
C ALA A 113 -5.68 2.99 5.63
N ALA A 114 -5.22 1.75 5.49
CA ALA A 114 -3.98 1.27 6.10
C ALA A 114 -2.73 1.91 5.48
N ALA A 115 -2.74 2.15 4.16
CA ALA A 115 -1.65 2.88 3.50
C ALA A 115 -1.53 4.34 4.01
N LEU A 116 -2.62 4.91 4.53
CA LEU A 116 -2.62 6.25 5.13
C LEU A 116 -2.20 6.26 6.61
N GLN A 117 -2.04 5.11 7.26
CA GLN A 117 -1.58 5.04 8.65
C GLN A 117 -0.08 5.35 8.74
N PRO A 118 0.38 6.01 9.83
CA PRO A 118 1.81 6.18 10.06
C PRO A 118 2.50 4.81 10.19
N LYS A 119 3.73 4.73 9.66
CA LYS A 119 4.57 3.52 9.69
C LYS A 119 5.18 3.28 11.07
#